data_AF-A0A835LDT8-F1
#
_entry.id   AF-A0A835LDT8-F1
#
_cell.length_a   1.000
_cell.length_b   1.000
_cell.length_c   1.000
_cell.angle_alpha   90.00
_cell.angle_beta   90.00
_cell.angle_gamma   90.00
#
_symmetry.space_group_name_H-M   'P 1'
#
loop_
_entity.id
_entity.type
_entity.pdbx_description
1 polymer ?
#
loop_
_entity_poly.entity_id
_entity_poly.type
_entity_poly.pdbx_seq_one_letter_code
_entity_poly.pdbx_strand_id
1 'polypeptide(L)'
;MELLSSSTTTTLFSFKPCTPFPSRRLSFLSTSSLHISNPFLSLTSSSRQFISHRKSSTPSHLTVSASSSSVAVNTEKVDKLPADIEVTETKEPSSRVRLNVIVPPAVCEDCYKRVLAEFTKQAKVPGFRPGKKVPESILINFVGKQHVRRATIESILKRTLPHAMSSVEGRALKDSVHITTKFSDIDETFSSPEDFLRYDVLVDVEPEVKWTPENGYKNLKITVEIDSAITAEIACEAEIKRRHKALGSLRIVTDRGLQIGDVAVLDVYTTSVEKDESDTENIPPTESKDFQLDTEEAGNLPPGFLDSIVGIQPGETKSFPLVFPESRKQENLRGAGAQFTVKCKELFYRDLPALDDSLAEKILPGCGALSQLRESVLQRCQEVEHTATDQATDNAILDQLCKMIEVDIPQSLFEEQGRQLYGAKLLQIQADMKLTEEQLASLSSPRAVNEFLESQRENITNVIKQNLAVADIFKRENLQCSTEEIVKEVEDSIAEFKRNKQEYEEERIRDQVQEILEGAKVLEWLREHSDIQYVR
;
A
#
# COMPACT_ATOMS: atom_id res chain seq x y z
N MET A 1 41.13 44.77 44.00
CA MET A 1 41.47 44.98 42.58
C MET A 1 40.18 44.97 41.82
N GLU A 2 39.81 46.17 41.36
CA GLU A 2 39.05 46.52 40.16
C GLU A 2 38.18 45.45 39.46
N LEU A 3 36.97 45.72 38.96
CA LEU A 3 36.01 46.83 39.01
C LEU A 3 34.86 46.37 38.08
N LEU A 4 33.63 46.86 38.35
CA LEU A 4 32.49 47.05 37.43
C LEU A 4 31.45 45.91 37.22
N SER A 5 30.42 45.91 38.08
CA SER A 5 29.03 46.43 37.83
C SER A 5 28.56 46.61 36.37
N SER A 6 27.29 46.49 35.96
CA SER A 6 25.97 46.28 36.59
C SER A 6 24.87 46.38 35.50
N SER A 7 23.62 46.09 35.90
CA SER A 7 22.34 46.72 35.46
C SER A 7 21.77 46.37 34.07
N THR A 8 20.72 45.54 33.96
CA THR A 8 19.26 45.84 34.07
C THR A 8 18.70 46.77 33.00
N THR A 9 17.67 46.34 32.24
CA THR A 9 16.46 47.13 31.93
C THR A 9 15.31 46.21 31.48
N THR A 10 14.16 46.44 32.10
CA THR A 10 12.82 45.88 31.90
C THR A 10 12.02 46.75 30.92
N THR A 11 11.14 46.19 30.07
CA THR A 11 9.86 46.85 29.71
C THR A 11 8.81 45.93 29.05
N LEU A 12 7.81 45.66 29.89
CA LEU A 12 6.38 45.32 29.74
C LEU A 12 5.52 45.81 28.53
N PHE A 13 4.34 45.14 28.45
CA PHE A 13 3.00 45.49 27.93
C PHE A 13 2.63 45.08 26.49
N SER A 14 1.41 44.63 26.11
CA SER A 14 0.30 43.87 26.71
C SER A 14 -0.86 43.74 25.69
N PHE A 15 -1.74 42.76 25.91
CA PHE A 15 -3.18 42.64 25.54
C PHE A 15 -3.66 42.22 24.12
N LYS A 16 -4.45 41.13 24.17
CA LYS A 16 -5.46 40.45 23.30
C LYS A 16 -6.55 41.41 22.72
N PRO A 17 -7.49 41.03 21.78
CA PRO A 17 -8.21 39.72 21.72
C PRO A 17 -8.77 39.20 20.35
N CYS A 18 -9.41 38.01 20.45
CA CYS A 18 -10.53 37.47 19.66
C CYS A 18 -10.31 36.49 18.46
N THR A 19 -10.90 35.32 18.69
CA THR A 19 -11.30 34.12 17.91
C THR A 19 -12.28 34.42 16.74
N PRO A 20 -12.69 33.47 15.85
CA PRO A 20 -12.80 32.01 16.07
C PRO A 20 -12.42 31.02 14.93
N PHE A 21 -12.23 29.77 15.38
CA PHE A 21 -12.29 28.46 14.70
C PHE A 21 -13.67 28.19 14.03
N PRO A 22 -13.98 27.02 13.40
CA PRO A 22 -13.14 25.82 13.15
C PRO A 22 -13.29 25.15 11.75
N SER A 23 -12.37 24.23 11.41
CA SER A 23 -12.76 22.95 10.76
C SER A 23 -11.77 21.82 11.06
N ARG A 24 -12.28 20.84 11.81
CA ARG A 24 -11.95 19.39 11.88
C ARG A 24 -10.55 18.93 11.45
N ARG A 25 -9.75 18.51 12.44
CA ARG A 25 -8.74 17.45 12.28
C ARG A 25 -9.12 16.25 13.13
N LEU A 26 -9.24 15.10 12.48
CA LEU A 26 -9.35 13.80 13.09
C LEU A 26 -7.94 13.35 13.51
N SER A 27 -7.69 13.29 14.81
CA SER A 27 -6.63 12.47 15.38
C SER A 27 -7.26 11.13 15.77
N PHE A 28 -6.89 10.05 15.09
CA PHE A 28 -7.27 8.70 15.47
C PHE A 28 -6.34 8.21 16.58
N LEU A 29 -6.96 7.70 17.64
CA LEU A 29 -6.30 6.97 18.72
C LEU A 29 -6.23 5.49 18.32
N SER A 30 -5.04 4.92 18.50
CA SER A 30 -4.71 3.51 18.31
C SER A 30 -5.57 2.62 19.21
N THR A 31 -6.39 1.75 18.62
CA THR A 31 -6.91 0.53 19.22
C THR A 31 -6.82 -0.63 18.22
N SER A 32 -5.98 -1.60 18.56
CA SER A 32 -6.14 -3.04 18.32
C SER A 32 -6.71 -3.54 16.97
N SER A 33 -5.82 -3.66 15.97
CA SER A 33 -5.64 -4.84 15.08
C SER A 33 -6.86 -5.75 14.83
N LEU A 34 -7.65 -5.42 13.81
CA LEU A 34 -8.30 -6.40 12.94
C LEU A 34 -7.71 -6.26 11.54
N HIS A 35 -7.10 -7.34 11.06
CA HIS A 35 -6.42 -7.40 9.78
C HIS A 35 -7.46 -7.73 8.69
N ILE A 36 -8.15 -6.72 8.17
CA ILE A 36 -8.98 -6.89 6.98
C ILE A 36 -8.80 -5.66 6.09
N SER A 37 -7.93 -5.79 5.09
CA SER A 37 -7.67 -4.77 4.09
C SER A 37 -8.75 -4.85 3.02
N ASN A 38 -9.70 -3.92 3.06
CA ASN A 38 -10.67 -3.76 1.98
C ASN A 38 -9.99 -3.00 0.82
N PRO A 39 -9.76 -3.60 -0.36
CA PRO A 39 -8.99 -2.96 -1.44
C PRO A 39 -9.65 -1.67 -1.97
N PHE A 40 -10.97 -1.53 -1.84
CA PHE A 40 -11.73 -0.40 -2.36
C PHE A 40 -11.84 0.79 -1.40
N LEU A 41 -11.74 0.55 -0.08
CA LEU A 41 -11.95 1.59 0.94
C LEU A 41 -10.67 1.98 1.70
N SER A 42 -9.53 1.33 1.43
CA SER A 42 -8.26 1.68 2.06
C SER A 42 -7.56 2.90 1.44
N LEU A 43 -8.16 3.59 0.47
CA LEU A 43 -7.52 4.71 -0.24
C LEU A 43 -7.93 6.11 0.27
N THR A 44 -8.83 6.23 1.25
CA THR A 44 -8.96 7.51 1.96
C THR A 44 -7.75 7.70 2.89
N SER A 45 -6.87 8.64 2.53
CA SER A 45 -5.72 9.11 3.32
C SER A 45 -4.56 8.10 3.45
N SER A 46 -3.78 7.92 2.37
CA SER A 46 -2.30 7.90 2.33
C SER A 46 -1.72 7.12 1.15
N SER A 47 -2.09 7.48 -0.08
CA SER A 47 -1.42 7.00 -1.29
C SER A 47 -0.08 7.72 -1.49
N ARG A 48 0.97 7.28 -0.79
CA ARG A 48 2.31 7.88 -0.85
C ARG A 48 3.23 7.05 -1.76
N GLN A 49 3.22 7.24 -3.07
CA GLN A 49 4.32 6.70 -3.88
C GLN A 49 5.47 7.71 -3.93
N PHE A 50 6.65 7.33 -3.44
CA PHE A 50 7.91 8.05 -3.67
C PHE A 50 8.82 7.19 -4.54
N ILE A 51 9.12 7.69 -5.73
CA ILE A 51 10.34 7.34 -6.45
C ILE A 51 11.27 8.54 -6.27
N SER A 52 12.32 8.40 -5.46
CA SER A 52 13.41 9.38 -5.43
C SER A 52 14.75 8.67 -5.51
N HIS A 53 15.42 8.80 -6.66
CA HIS A 53 16.86 8.56 -6.74
C HIS A 53 17.58 9.90 -6.59
N ARG A 54 18.20 10.12 -5.42
CA ARG A 54 19.16 11.20 -5.21
C ARG A 54 20.55 10.57 -5.02
N LYS A 55 21.45 10.77 -5.98
CA LYS A 55 22.89 10.51 -5.82
C LYS A 55 23.60 11.83 -5.56
N SER A 56 24.43 11.88 -4.51
CA SER A 56 25.34 12.98 -4.23
C SER A 56 26.79 12.50 -4.25
N SER A 57 27.61 13.04 -5.15
CA SER A 57 29.01 13.45 -4.91
C SER A 57 29.61 14.11 -6.16
N THR A 58 30.25 15.27 -5.99
CA THR A 58 30.94 16.12 -6.99
C THR A 58 32.43 15.72 -7.14
N PRO A 59 33.27 16.42 -7.92
CA PRO A 59 33.26 16.52 -9.38
C PRO A 59 34.64 16.14 -10.00
N SER A 60 34.66 15.54 -11.19
CA SER A 60 35.83 15.62 -12.07
C SER A 60 35.41 15.50 -13.53
N HIS A 61 35.95 16.43 -14.33
CA HIS A 61 35.67 16.63 -15.75
C HIS A 61 35.86 15.35 -16.58
N LEU A 62 34.92 15.08 -17.48
CA LEU A 62 35.13 14.80 -18.91
C LEU A 62 33.78 14.58 -19.59
N THR A 63 33.51 15.38 -20.62
CA THR A 63 32.27 15.45 -21.39
C THR A 63 32.09 14.25 -22.31
N VAL A 64 31.04 13.45 -22.12
CA VAL A 64 30.45 12.59 -23.15
C VAL A 64 28.93 12.66 -23.01
N SER A 65 28.26 13.20 -24.03
CA SER A 65 26.81 13.30 -24.12
C SER A 65 26.18 11.94 -24.41
N ALA A 66 25.39 11.41 -23.46
CA ALA A 66 24.49 10.29 -23.67
C ALA A 66 23.05 10.80 -23.53
N SER A 67 22.31 10.82 -24.64
CA SER A 67 20.91 11.25 -24.67
C SER A 67 20.03 10.05 -24.33
N SER A 68 19.56 9.97 -23.09
CA SER A 68 18.42 9.13 -22.70
C SER A 68 17.13 9.79 -23.16
N SER A 69 16.43 9.20 -24.12
CA SER A 69 15.09 9.63 -24.51
C SER A 69 14.07 8.72 -23.84
N SER A 70 13.40 9.25 -22.83
CA SER A 70 12.13 8.75 -22.32
C SER A 70 11.08 8.85 -23.43
N VAL A 71 10.38 7.75 -23.68
CA VAL A 71 9.26 7.71 -24.63
C VAL A 71 8.06 8.34 -23.94
N ALA A 72 7.84 9.62 -24.20
CA ALA A 72 6.57 10.27 -23.92
C ALA A 72 5.55 9.76 -24.95
N VAL A 73 4.46 9.17 -24.48
CA VAL A 73 3.29 8.81 -25.30
C VAL A 73 2.61 10.12 -25.69
N ASN A 74 3.06 10.70 -26.80
CA ASN A 74 2.22 11.58 -27.59
C ASN A 74 1.34 10.68 -28.45
N THR A 75 0.05 10.99 -28.56
CA THR A 75 -0.83 10.50 -29.63
C THR A 75 -0.24 10.88 -30.99
N GLU A 76 0.73 10.10 -31.45
CA GLU A 76 1.39 10.25 -32.73
C GLU A 76 0.44 9.76 -33.82
N LYS A 77 0.33 10.55 -34.89
CA LYS A 77 -0.19 10.09 -36.17
C LYS A 77 0.53 8.78 -36.51
N VAL A 78 -0.17 7.67 -36.41
CA VAL A 78 0.38 6.34 -36.72
C VAL A 78 1.02 6.41 -38.11
N ASP A 79 2.33 6.21 -38.18
CA ASP A 79 3.09 6.28 -39.43
C ASP A 79 2.51 5.26 -40.42
N LYS A 80 2.01 5.74 -41.55
CA LYS A 80 1.29 4.92 -42.53
C LYS A 80 2.26 3.97 -43.21
N LEU A 81 2.02 2.66 -43.06
CA LEU A 81 2.81 1.63 -43.73
C LEU A 81 2.55 1.63 -45.24
N PRO A 82 3.56 1.27 -46.06
CA PRO A 82 3.39 1.14 -47.51
C PRO A 82 2.49 -0.04 -47.93
N ALA A 83 2.29 -1.02 -47.05
CA ALA A 83 1.37 -2.14 -47.22
C ALA A 83 0.85 -2.60 -45.84
N ASP A 84 -0.31 -3.25 -45.82
CA ASP A 84 -0.92 -3.78 -44.60
C ASP A 84 -0.15 -5.01 -44.11
N ILE A 85 0.01 -5.14 -42.79
CA ILE A 85 0.61 -6.31 -42.15
C ILE A 85 -0.46 -7.38 -41.93
N GLU A 86 -0.08 -8.65 -42.01
CA GLU A 86 -0.97 -9.76 -41.66
C GLU A 86 -0.77 -10.10 -40.18
N VAL A 87 -1.84 -10.03 -39.39
CA VAL A 87 -1.82 -10.33 -37.95
C VAL A 87 -2.81 -11.45 -37.70
N THR A 88 -2.32 -12.56 -37.15
CA THR A 88 -3.17 -13.67 -36.71
C THR A 88 -3.16 -13.78 -35.19
N GLU A 89 -4.35 -13.75 -34.59
CA GLU A 89 -4.55 -13.80 -33.14
C GLU A 89 -4.74 -15.26 -32.69
N THR A 90 -3.98 -15.69 -31.68
CA THR A 90 -4.16 -16.99 -31.02
C THR A 90 -4.33 -16.78 -29.52
N LYS A 91 -5.44 -17.27 -28.94
CA LYS A 91 -5.67 -17.22 -27.49
C LYS A 91 -4.81 -18.26 -26.77
N GLU A 92 -4.18 -17.83 -25.68
CA GLU A 92 -3.37 -18.64 -24.77
C GLU A 92 -4.00 -18.67 -23.36
N PRO A 93 -3.64 -19.65 -22.51
CA PRO A 93 -4.11 -19.68 -21.12
C PRO A 93 -3.65 -18.45 -20.33
N SER A 94 -4.31 -18.17 -19.20
CA SER A 94 -4.03 -17.02 -18.31
C SER A 94 -4.33 -15.65 -18.95
N SER A 95 -5.41 -15.54 -19.74
CA SER A 95 -5.82 -14.31 -20.44
C SER A 95 -4.70 -13.67 -21.25
N ARG A 96 -4.00 -14.51 -22.01
CA ARG A 96 -2.91 -14.11 -22.90
C ARG A 96 -3.30 -14.27 -24.34
N VAL A 97 -2.77 -13.40 -25.18
CA VAL A 97 -2.95 -13.46 -26.62
C VAL A 97 -1.60 -13.38 -27.31
N ARG A 98 -1.36 -14.36 -28.18
CA ARG A 98 -0.23 -14.35 -29.10
C ARG A 98 -0.67 -13.76 -30.43
N LEU A 99 -0.01 -12.69 -30.83
CA LEU A 99 -0.13 -12.09 -32.16
C LEU A 99 1.03 -12.60 -33.01
N ASN A 100 0.71 -13.38 -34.03
CA ASN A 100 1.67 -13.75 -35.04
C ASN A 100 1.62 -12.71 -36.17
N VAL A 101 2.69 -11.94 -36.28
CA VAL A 101 2.79 -10.80 -37.21
C VAL A 101 3.65 -11.21 -38.40
N ILE A 102 3.09 -11.09 -39.60
CA ILE A 102 3.79 -11.28 -40.87
C ILE A 102 3.86 -9.93 -41.58
N VAL A 103 5.09 -9.44 -41.74
CA VAL A 103 5.38 -8.16 -42.37
C VAL A 103 5.71 -8.39 -43.85
N PRO A 104 4.98 -7.74 -44.78
CA PRO A 104 5.22 -7.93 -46.20
C PRO A 104 6.54 -7.27 -46.65
N PRO A 105 7.17 -7.77 -47.72
CA PRO A 105 8.43 -7.24 -48.25
C PRO A 105 8.43 -5.73 -48.54
N ALA A 106 7.30 -5.18 -48.98
CA ALA A 106 7.18 -3.75 -49.26
C ALA A 106 7.45 -2.87 -48.02
N VAL A 107 7.07 -3.34 -46.83
CA VAL A 107 7.35 -2.66 -45.55
C VAL A 107 8.81 -2.85 -45.15
N CYS A 108 9.35 -4.06 -45.33
CA CYS A 108 10.76 -4.37 -45.09
C CYS A 108 11.69 -3.47 -45.92
N GLU A 109 11.40 -3.32 -47.22
CA GLU A 109 12.17 -2.50 -48.16
C GLU A 109 12.12 -1.01 -47.80
N ASP A 110 10.96 -0.50 -47.40
CA ASP A 110 10.82 0.90 -46.96
C ASP A 110 11.61 1.17 -45.67
N CYS A 111 11.53 0.28 -44.68
CA CYS A 111 12.33 0.36 -43.46
C CYS A 111 13.83 0.29 -43.76
N TYR A 112 14.25 -0.59 -44.67
CA TYR A 112 15.63 -0.71 -45.13
C TYR A 112 16.14 0.61 -45.76
N LYS A 113 15.38 1.20 -46.68
CA LYS A 113 15.72 2.49 -47.32
C LYS A 113 15.89 3.62 -46.30
N ARG A 114 15.04 3.65 -45.26
CA ARG A 114 15.13 4.64 -44.17
C ARG A 114 16.39 4.45 -43.35
N VAL A 115 16.69 3.22 -42.95
CA VAL A 115 17.91 2.89 -42.20
C VAL A 115 19.16 3.29 -42.98
N LEU A 116 19.21 3.02 -44.29
CA LEU A 116 20.29 3.50 -45.16
C LEU A 116 20.39 5.03 -45.19
N ALA A 117 19.26 5.74 -45.24
CA ALA A 117 19.24 7.20 -45.21
C ALA A 117 19.73 7.76 -43.86
N GLU A 118 19.42 7.10 -42.75
CA GLU A 118 19.94 7.45 -41.41
C GLU A 118 21.44 7.22 -41.31
N PHE A 119 21.93 6.05 -41.74
CA PHE A 119 23.36 5.77 -41.78
C PHE A 119 24.11 6.74 -42.69
N THR A 120 23.54 7.14 -43.83
CA THR A 120 24.16 8.15 -44.71
C THR A 120 24.33 9.51 -44.03
N LYS A 121 23.41 9.89 -43.13
CA LYS A 121 23.50 11.14 -42.36
C LYS A 121 24.54 11.05 -41.25
N GLN A 122 24.67 9.89 -40.60
CA GLN A 122 25.54 9.69 -39.44
C GLN A 122 26.98 9.30 -39.81
N ALA A 123 27.17 8.50 -40.85
CA ALA A 123 28.46 7.94 -41.23
C ALA A 123 29.35 8.99 -41.91
N LYS A 124 30.58 9.13 -41.39
CA LYS A 124 31.65 9.93 -42.02
C LYS A 124 32.48 9.05 -42.96
N VAL A 125 31.89 8.65 -44.08
CA VAL A 125 32.56 7.80 -45.07
C VAL A 125 33.72 8.58 -45.73
N PRO A 126 34.96 8.07 -45.68
CA PRO A 126 36.11 8.73 -46.33
C PRO A 126 35.84 8.97 -47.82
N GLY A 127 36.16 10.18 -48.30
CA GLY A 127 35.94 10.58 -49.70
C GLY A 127 34.53 11.09 -50.02
N PHE A 128 33.58 11.00 -49.09
CA PHE A 128 32.22 11.51 -49.26
C PHE A 128 31.92 12.63 -48.27
N ARG A 129 31.20 13.65 -48.74
CA ARG A 129 30.75 14.75 -47.88
C ARG A 129 29.60 14.25 -46.97
N PRO A 130 29.67 14.46 -45.64
CA PRO A 130 28.61 14.05 -44.72
C PRO A 130 27.23 14.55 -45.15
N GLY A 131 26.22 13.67 -45.09
CA GLY A 131 24.84 13.97 -45.47
C GLY A 131 24.55 14.03 -46.97
N LYS A 132 25.53 13.78 -47.85
CA LYS A 132 25.30 13.57 -49.28
C LYS A 132 25.17 12.09 -49.60
N LYS A 133 24.39 11.77 -50.64
CA LYS A 133 24.11 10.39 -51.06
C LYS A 133 25.42 9.65 -51.35
N VAL A 134 25.69 8.61 -50.57
CA VAL A 134 26.77 7.64 -50.79
C VAL A 134 26.15 6.45 -51.53
N PRO A 135 26.83 5.86 -52.53
CA PRO A 135 26.37 4.61 -53.14
C PRO A 135 26.18 3.52 -52.08
N GLU A 136 25.07 2.80 -52.18
CA GLU A 136 24.64 1.81 -51.17
C GLU A 136 25.71 0.74 -50.89
N SER A 137 26.36 0.21 -51.93
CA SER A 137 27.42 -0.80 -51.79
C SER A 137 28.60 -0.31 -50.94
N ILE A 138 28.98 0.96 -51.08
CA ILE A 138 30.08 1.56 -50.31
C ILE A 138 29.66 1.76 -48.86
N LEU A 139 28.42 2.22 -48.64
CA LEU A 139 27.88 2.43 -47.30
C LEU A 139 27.76 1.11 -46.51
N ILE A 140 27.23 0.06 -47.15
CA ILE A 140 27.10 -1.27 -46.54
C ILE A 140 28.46 -1.86 -46.19
N ASN A 141 29.45 -1.71 -47.08
CA ASN A 141 30.81 -2.20 -46.81
C ASN A 141 31.47 -1.42 -45.66
N PHE A 142 31.18 -0.13 -45.50
CA PHE A 142 31.72 0.70 -44.44
C PHE A 142 31.06 0.45 -43.07
N VAL A 143 29.73 0.38 -43.04
CA VAL A 143 28.93 0.18 -41.81
C VAL A 143 28.93 -1.30 -41.39
N GLY A 144 29.05 -2.21 -42.36
CA GLY A 144 28.97 -3.65 -42.17
C GLY A 144 27.55 -4.18 -42.43
N LYS A 145 27.45 -5.20 -43.30
CA LYS A 145 26.17 -5.83 -43.70
C LYS A 145 25.32 -6.28 -42.51
N GLN A 146 25.95 -6.85 -41.47
CA GLN A 146 25.23 -7.31 -40.28
C GLN A 146 24.63 -6.16 -39.47
N HIS A 147 25.33 -5.03 -39.35
CA HIS A 147 24.82 -3.89 -38.61
C HIS A 147 23.62 -3.25 -39.32
N VAL A 148 23.69 -3.12 -40.65
CA VAL A 148 22.56 -2.63 -41.46
C VAL A 148 21.34 -3.55 -41.33
N ARG A 149 21.55 -4.87 -41.39
CA ARG A 149 20.49 -5.87 -41.23
C ARG A 149 19.79 -5.75 -39.87
N ARG A 150 20.57 -5.69 -38.78
CA ARG A 150 20.02 -5.57 -37.42
C ARG A 150 19.25 -4.27 -37.21
N ALA A 151 19.80 -3.14 -37.66
CA ALA A 151 19.11 -1.86 -37.60
C ALA A 151 17.82 -1.86 -38.45
N THR A 152 17.80 -2.60 -39.57
CA THR A 152 16.59 -2.78 -40.38
C THR A 152 15.54 -3.58 -39.64
N ILE A 153 15.92 -4.69 -38.99
CA ILE A 153 15.00 -5.49 -38.16
C ILE A 153 14.44 -4.63 -37.01
N GLU A 154 15.27 -3.89 -36.28
CA GLU A 154 14.85 -3.00 -35.21
C GLU A 154 13.86 -1.93 -35.71
N SER A 155 14.14 -1.34 -36.88
CA SER A 155 13.26 -0.36 -37.53
C SER A 155 11.91 -0.98 -37.94
N ILE A 156 11.91 -2.19 -38.49
CA ILE A 156 10.69 -2.93 -38.81
C ILE A 156 9.89 -3.16 -37.53
N LEU A 157 10.46 -3.80 -36.50
CA LEU A 157 9.78 -4.11 -35.25
C LEU A 157 9.18 -2.87 -34.59
N LYS A 158 9.97 -1.79 -34.47
CA LYS A 158 9.52 -0.52 -33.88
C LYS A 158 8.31 0.06 -34.62
N ARG A 159 8.28 -0.06 -35.95
CA ARG A 159 7.25 0.53 -36.78
C ARG A 159 6.01 -0.35 -36.91
N THR A 160 6.17 -1.67 -36.98
CA THR A 160 5.05 -2.60 -37.17
C THR A 160 4.38 -2.99 -35.87
N LEU A 161 5.05 -2.88 -34.72
CA LEU A 161 4.48 -3.23 -33.42
C LEU A 161 3.19 -2.43 -33.09
N PRO A 162 3.13 -1.09 -33.21
CA PRO A 162 1.89 -0.34 -32.97
C PRO A 162 0.73 -0.77 -33.88
N HIS A 163 1.01 -1.08 -35.15
CA HIS A 163 -0.01 -1.57 -36.09
C HIS A 163 -0.51 -2.96 -35.70
N ALA A 164 0.39 -3.85 -35.24
CA ALA A 164 0.00 -5.18 -34.78
C ALA A 164 -0.89 -5.11 -33.53
N MET A 165 -0.58 -4.18 -32.63
CA MET A 165 -1.32 -3.94 -31.38
C MET A 165 -2.72 -3.38 -31.60
N SER A 166 -3.02 -2.76 -32.77
CA SER A 166 -4.35 -2.23 -33.06
C SER A 166 -5.45 -3.30 -33.02
N SER A 167 -5.10 -4.58 -33.27
CA SER A 167 -6.04 -5.72 -33.15
C SER A 167 -6.53 -5.98 -31.70
N VAL A 168 -5.75 -5.59 -30.70
CA VAL A 168 -6.02 -5.81 -29.27
C VAL A 168 -6.17 -4.49 -28.50
N GLU A 169 -6.32 -3.39 -29.23
CA GLU A 169 -6.49 -2.05 -28.66
C GLU A 169 -7.75 -2.00 -27.78
N GLY A 170 -7.62 -1.41 -26.58
CA GLY A 170 -8.70 -1.31 -25.59
C GLY A 170 -8.86 -2.51 -24.66
N ARG A 171 -8.29 -3.68 -24.98
CA ARG A 171 -8.27 -4.86 -24.10
C ARG A 171 -6.88 -5.27 -23.61
N ALA A 172 -5.82 -4.76 -24.23
CA ALA A 172 -4.45 -5.03 -23.80
C ALA A 172 -4.11 -4.30 -22.49
N LEU A 173 -3.48 -5.00 -21.54
CA LEU A 173 -2.96 -4.39 -20.33
C LEU A 173 -1.73 -3.54 -20.64
N LYS A 174 -1.65 -2.34 -20.03
CA LYS A 174 -0.52 -1.42 -20.17
C LYS A 174 0.78 -2.16 -19.74
N ASP A 175 1.87 -1.95 -20.46
CA ASP A 175 3.20 -2.54 -20.21
C ASP A 175 3.32 -4.09 -20.28
N SER A 176 2.29 -4.81 -20.73
CA SER A 176 2.33 -6.27 -20.89
C SER A 176 2.90 -6.77 -22.22
N VAL A 177 3.22 -5.86 -23.14
CA VAL A 177 3.59 -6.19 -24.52
C VAL A 177 5.02 -6.70 -24.60
N HIS A 178 5.20 -7.95 -25.03
CA HIS A 178 6.52 -8.56 -25.17
C HIS A 178 6.68 -9.31 -26.51
N ILE A 179 7.72 -8.96 -27.27
CA ILE A 179 8.13 -9.74 -28.45
C ILE A 179 8.79 -11.03 -27.97
N THR A 180 8.12 -12.16 -28.19
CA THR A 180 8.58 -13.48 -27.72
C THR A 180 9.67 -14.05 -28.61
N THR A 181 9.63 -13.74 -29.91
CA THR A 181 10.66 -14.20 -30.85
C THR A 181 11.99 -13.55 -30.51
N LYS A 182 13.02 -14.37 -30.27
CA LYS A 182 14.36 -13.85 -29.97
C LYS A 182 14.90 -13.13 -31.19
N PHE A 183 15.58 -12.02 -30.95
CA PHE A 183 16.20 -11.24 -32.02
C PHE A 183 17.17 -12.07 -32.88
N SER A 184 17.88 -13.05 -32.28
CA SER A 184 18.74 -13.99 -33.00
C SER A 184 18.00 -14.76 -34.09
N ASP A 185 16.79 -15.24 -33.79
CA ASP A 185 16.04 -16.13 -34.66
C ASP A 185 15.47 -15.32 -35.85
N ILE A 186 15.12 -14.06 -35.60
CA ILE A 186 14.73 -13.08 -36.61
C ILE A 186 15.94 -12.74 -37.50
N ASP A 187 17.10 -12.48 -36.89
CA ASP A 187 18.37 -12.19 -37.58
C ASP A 187 18.93 -13.42 -38.31
N GLU A 188 18.47 -14.64 -38.05
CA GLU A 188 18.83 -15.79 -38.88
C GLU A 188 17.89 -15.89 -40.09
N THR A 189 16.59 -15.68 -39.88
CA THR A 189 15.54 -15.87 -40.90
C THR A 189 15.51 -14.75 -41.95
N PHE A 190 15.73 -13.48 -41.57
CA PHE A 190 15.55 -12.33 -42.44
C PHE A 190 16.73 -12.07 -43.37
N SER A 191 16.88 -12.77 -44.50
CA SER A 191 18.11 -12.73 -45.29
C SER A 191 18.28 -11.48 -46.15
N SER A 192 17.18 -10.95 -46.68
CA SER A 192 17.17 -9.82 -47.61
C SER A 192 15.96 -8.90 -47.36
N PRO A 193 16.03 -7.62 -47.77
CA PRO A 193 14.90 -6.69 -47.65
C PRO A 193 13.70 -7.05 -48.54
N GLU A 194 13.89 -7.98 -49.49
CA GLU A 194 12.84 -8.53 -50.36
C GLU A 194 12.09 -9.71 -49.69
N ASP A 195 12.57 -10.19 -48.54
CA ASP A 195 11.92 -11.24 -47.77
C ASP A 195 10.84 -10.66 -46.84
N PHE A 196 9.85 -11.48 -46.51
CA PHE A 196 8.90 -11.17 -45.45
C PHE A 196 9.53 -11.43 -44.06
N LEU A 197 9.10 -10.67 -43.06
CA LEU A 197 9.54 -10.84 -41.67
C LEU A 197 8.39 -11.44 -40.85
N ARG A 198 8.69 -12.44 -40.02
CA ARG A 198 7.71 -13.01 -39.07
C ARG A 198 8.21 -12.87 -37.64
N TYR A 199 7.35 -12.40 -36.75
CA TYR A 199 7.62 -12.36 -35.32
C TYR A 199 6.34 -12.53 -34.50
N ASP A 200 6.50 -13.05 -33.28
CA ASP A 200 5.43 -13.25 -32.31
C ASP A 200 5.48 -12.18 -31.23
N VAL A 201 4.31 -11.61 -30.93
CA VAL A 201 4.10 -10.71 -29.79
C VAL A 201 3.15 -11.40 -28.82
N LEU A 202 3.52 -11.45 -27.55
CA LEU A 202 2.66 -11.87 -26.46
C LEU A 202 2.13 -10.62 -25.76
N VAL A 203 0.84 -10.60 -25.50
CA VAL A 203 0.14 -9.51 -24.82
C VAL A 203 -0.80 -10.10 -23.79
N ASP A 204 -0.75 -9.59 -22.57
CA ASP A 204 -1.75 -9.93 -21.56
C ASP A 204 -2.98 -9.04 -21.78
N VAL A 205 -4.17 -9.63 -21.78
CA VAL A 205 -5.44 -8.91 -22.01
C VAL A 205 -6.27 -8.88 -20.72
N GLU A 206 -7.18 -7.90 -20.63
CA GLU A 206 -8.15 -7.81 -19.54
C GLU A 206 -8.92 -9.14 -19.45
N PRO A 207 -8.88 -9.80 -18.28
CA PRO A 207 -9.43 -11.14 -18.14
C PRO A 207 -10.97 -11.12 -18.14
N GLU A 208 -11.58 -12.11 -18.79
CA GLU A 208 -13.04 -12.27 -18.82
C GLU A 208 -13.55 -12.89 -17.51
N VAL A 209 -14.53 -12.25 -16.85
CA VAL A 209 -15.11 -12.72 -15.58
C VAL A 209 -16.23 -13.73 -15.85
N LYS A 210 -16.03 -14.97 -15.39
CA LYS A 210 -17.05 -16.03 -15.45
C LYS A 210 -17.71 -16.19 -14.07
N TRP A 211 -19.03 -16.03 -14.04
CA TRP A 211 -19.80 -16.14 -12.81
C TRP A 211 -20.42 -17.53 -12.65
N THR A 212 -20.35 -18.05 -11.44
CA THR A 212 -20.94 -19.33 -11.05
C THR A 212 -21.74 -19.15 -9.75
N PRO A 213 -23.08 -19.03 -9.81
CA PRO A 213 -23.96 -18.96 -10.98
C PRO A 213 -23.93 -17.57 -11.69
N GLU A 214 -24.42 -17.50 -12.93
CA GLU A 214 -24.28 -16.36 -13.86
C GLU A 214 -24.71 -14.98 -13.30
N ASN A 215 -25.70 -14.97 -12.40
CA ASN A 215 -26.18 -13.78 -11.68
C ASN A 215 -26.24 -13.99 -10.16
N GLY A 216 -25.29 -14.77 -9.62
CA GLY A 216 -25.23 -15.10 -8.19
C GLY A 216 -25.18 -13.89 -7.27
N TYR A 217 -24.57 -12.78 -7.74
CA TYR A 217 -24.41 -11.54 -6.98
C TYR A 217 -25.73 -10.80 -6.68
N LYS A 218 -26.85 -11.12 -7.35
CA LYS A 218 -28.14 -10.45 -7.13
C LYS A 218 -28.91 -10.93 -5.90
N ASN A 219 -28.59 -12.10 -5.37
CA ASN A 219 -29.28 -12.69 -4.21
C ASN A 219 -28.25 -13.20 -3.19
N LEU A 220 -27.29 -12.34 -2.84
CA LEU A 220 -26.28 -12.70 -1.85
C LEU A 220 -26.93 -12.83 -0.47
N LYS A 221 -26.59 -13.93 0.21
CA LYS A 221 -26.91 -14.14 1.63
C LYS A 221 -25.60 -14.09 2.40
N ILE A 222 -25.45 -13.06 3.22
CA ILE A 222 -24.19 -12.75 3.87
C ILE A 222 -24.42 -12.70 5.37
N THR A 223 -23.59 -13.41 6.10
CA THR A 223 -23.57 -13.36 7.56
C THR A 223 -22.35 -12.54 7.97
N VAL A 224 -22.57 -11.45 8.68
CA VAL A 224 -21.52 -10.57 9.20
C VAL A 224 -21.46 -10.77 10.71
N GLU A 225 -20.31 -11.22 11.19
CA GLU A 225 -20.04 -11.34 12.62
C GLU A 225 -19.57 -9.99 13.15
N ILE A 226 -20.33 -9.40 14.08
CA ILE A 226 -19.96 -8.18 14.78
C ILE A 226 -19.65 -8.57 16.22
N ASP A 227 -18.50 -8.15 16.73
CA ASP A 227 -18.13 -8.39 18.12
C ASP A 227 -19.08 -7.64 19.07
N SER A 228 -19.96 -8.37 19.75
CA SER A 228 -20.90 -7.81 20.72
C SER A 228 -20.22 -7.25 21.98
N ALA A 229 -18.94 -7.56 22.22
CA ALA A 229 -18.21 -7.06 23.38
C ALA A 229 -17.79 -5.59 23.24
N ILE A 230 -17.80 -5.01 22.04
CA ILE A 230 -17.31 -3.66 21.75
C ILE A 230 -18.45 -2.82 21.15
N THR A 231 -19.42 -2.44 21.98
CA THR A 231 -20.44 -1.47 21.59
C THR A 231 -19.93 -0.04 21.72
N ALA A 232 -20.50 0.91 20.98
CA ALA A 232 -20.17 2.33 21.13
C ALA A 232 -20.34 2.83 22.58
N GLU A 233 -21.26 2.27 23.35
CA GLU A 233 -21.45 2.64 24.76
C GLU A 233 -20.24 2.22 25.62
N ILE A 234 -19.79 0.97 25.50
CA ILE A 234 -18.62 0.45 26.23
C ILE A 234 -17.37 1.24 25.81
N ALA A 235 -17.19 1.47 24.51
CA ALA A 235 -16.08 2.27 23.99
C ALA A 235 -16.13 3.72 24.48
N CYS A 236 -17.31 4.33 24.55
CA CYS A 236 -17.51 5.68 25.08
C CYS A 236 -17.10 5.76 26.55
N GLU A 237 -17.55 4.82 27.39
CA GLU A 237 -17.18 4.79 28.80
C GLU A 237 -15.67 4.58 28.99
N ALA A 238 -15.07 3.66 28.22
CA ALA A 238 -13.64 3.41 28.24
C ALA A 238 -12.83 4.66 27.83
N GLU A 239 -13.26 5.37 26.78
CA GLU A 239 -12.59 6.58 26.30
C GLU A 239 -12.72 7.74 27.30
N ILE A 240 -13.89 7.94 27.91
CA ILE A 240 -14.08 8.93 28.97
C ILE A 240 -13.20 8.59 30.16
N LYS A 241 -13.19 7.31 30.60
CA LYS A 241 -12.35 6.86 31.72
C LYS A 241 -10.87 7.08 31.42
N ARG A 242 -10.41 6.76 30.20
CA ARG A 242 -9.03 6.99 29.75
C ARG A 242 -8.65 8.47 29.80
N ARG A 243 -9.50 9.36 29.29
CA ARG A 243 -9.23 10.81 29.32
C ARG A 243 -9.31 11.39 30.73
N HIS A 244 -10.26 10.93 31.54
CA HIS A 244 -10.36 11.31 32.95
C HIS A 244 -9.10 10.91 33.71
N LYS A 245 -8.64 9.67 33.51
CA LYS A 245 -7.35 9.21 34.03
C LYS A 245 -6.23 10.14 33.63
N ALA A 246 -6.09 10.49 32.35
CA ALA A 246 -5.01 11.35 31.86
C ALA A 246 -4.87 12.69 32.62
N LEU A 247 -5.95 13.20 33.23
CA LEU A 247 -5.94 14.42 34.04
C LEU A 247 -5.53 14.20 35.51
N GLY A 248 -5.51 12.96 35.98
CA GLY A 248 -5.12 12.59 37.34
C GLY A 248 -3.62 12.72 37.58
N SER A 249 -3.26 13.19 38.79
CA SER A 249 -1.86 13.29 39.21
C SER A 249 -1.41 12.01 39.91
N LEU A 250 -0.18 11.56 39.63
CA LEU A 250 0.39 10.39 40.30
C LEU A 250 0.99 10.79 41.65
N ARG A 251 0.63 10.06 42.70
CA ARG A 251 1.10 10.26 44.07
C ARG A 251 1.77 8.98 44.56
N ILE A 252 2.95 9.12 45.15
CA ILE A 252 3.74 7.96 45.60
C ILE A 252 3.03 7.27 46.78
N VAL A 253 3.03 5.94 46.76
CA VAL A 253 2.57 5.05 47.84
C VAL A 253 3.79 4.40 48.48
N THR A 254 3.92 4.50 49.81
CA THR A 254 5.01 3.87 50.57
C THR A 254 4.53 3.04 51.76
N ASP A 255 3.26 3.18 52.14
CA ASP A 255 2.68 2.68 53.38
C ASP A 255 1.84 1.40 53.20
N ARG A 256 1.58 0.98 51.96
CA ARG A 256 0.86 -0.25 51.62
C ARG A 256 1.43 -0.93 50.37
N GLY A 257 1.06 -2.21 50.21
CA GLY A 257 1.35 -2.96 48.98
C GLY A 257 0.45 -2.57 47.80
N LEU A 258 0.82 -3.05 46.61
CA LEU A 258 0.12 -2.83 45.35
C LEU A 258 -1.36 -3.27 45.43
N GLN A 259 -2.27 -2.39 45.03
CA GLN A 259 -3.70 -2.67 44.87
C GLN A 259 -4.15 -2.43 43.42
N ILE A 260 -5.29 -3.02 43.05
CA ILE A 260 -5.92 -2.76 41.75
C ILE A 260 -6.37 -1.29 41.71
N GLY A 261 -5.96 -0.57 40.66
CA GLY A 261 -6.13 0.89 40.54
C GLY A 261 -4.81 1.67 40.60
N ASP A 262 -3.74 1.05 41.11
CA ASP A 262 -2.42 1.67 41.23
C ASP A 262 -1.61 1.56 39.93
N VAL A 263 -0.58 2.42 39.84
CA VAL A 263 0.46 2.39 38.81
C VAL A 263 1.78 1.96 39.46
N ALA A 264 2.38 0.88 38.99
CA ALA A 264 3.64 0.35 39.49
C ALA A 264 4.78 0.58 38.49
N VAL A 265 5.97 0.90 38.99
CA VAL A 265 7.21 0.87 38.20
C VAL A 265 7.98 -0.38 38.60
N LEU A 266 8.15 -1.30 37.64
CA LEU A 266 8.66 -2.64 37.88
C LEU A 266 9.91 -2.91 37.03
N ASP A 267 10.86 -3.65 37.59
CA ASP A 267 11.86 -4.36 36.78
C ASP A 267 11.41 -5.81 36.66
N VAL A 268 11.23 -6.28 35.42
CA VAL A 268 10.71 -7.62 35.12
C VAL A 268 11.77 -8.43 34.42
N TYR A 269 12.09 -9.58 35.01
CA TYR A 269 13.03 -10.56 34.49
C TYR A 269 12.28 -11.85 34.20
N THR A 270 12.48 -12.40 33.00
CA THR A 270 11.83 -13.64 32.56
C THR A 270 12.89 -14.69 32.23
N THR A 271 12.72 -15.90 32.78
CA THR A 271 13.58 -17.07 32.53
C THR A 271 12.73 -18.29 32.17
N SER A 272 13.27 -19.22 31.38
CA SER A 272 12.60 -20.49 31.04
C SER A 272 12.40 -21.35 32.30
N VAL A 273 11.25 -22.03 32.40
CA VAL A 273 11.06 -23.12 33.39
C VAL A 273 11.38 -24.43 32.69
N GLU A 274 12.46 -25.10 33.09
CA GLU A 274 12.74 -26.47 32.64
C GLU A 274 11.59 -27.38 33.12
N LYS A 275 10.80 -27.90 32.19
CA LYS A 275 9.96 -29.08 32.43
C LYS A 275 10.67 -30.28 31.82
N ASP A 276 10.86 -31.31 32.64
CA ASP A 276 11.30 -32.63 32.20
C ASP A 276 10.36 -33.14 31.09
N GLU A 277 10.96 -33.45 29.94
CA GLU A 277 10.42 -34.26 28.84
C GLU A 277 9.14 -33.74 28.12
N SER A 278 9.28 -32.69 27.30
CA SER A 278 8.74 -32.62 25.91
C SER A 278 8.95 -31.23 25.28
N ASP A 279 9.56 -31.21 24.09
CA ASP A 279 9.47 -30.20 23.00
C ASP A 279 8.96 -28.77 23.31
N THR A 280 9.45 -28.11 24.36
CA THR A 280 9.09 -26.71 24.62
C THR A 280 10.27 -25.83 24.23
N GLU A 281 10.07 -24.94 23.25
CA GLU A 281 11.07 -23.95 22.84
C GLU A 281 11.55 -23.13 24.05
N ASN A 282 12.86 -23.09 24.25
CA ASN A 282 13.47 -22.30 25.33
C ASN A 282 13.23 -20.80 25.09
N ILE A 283 12.60 -20.15 26.08
CA ILE A 283 12.36 -18.71 26.04
C ILE A 283 13.70 -17.98 26.28
N PRO A 284 14.13 -17.07 25.39
CA PRO A 284 15.33 -16.29 25.63
C PRO A 284 15.15 -15.39 26.86
N PRO A 285 16.15 -15.31 27.75
CA PRO A 285 16.06 -14.48 28.94
C PRO A 285 15.82 -13.03 28.53
N THR A 286 14.71 -12.47 29.00
CA THR A 286 14.25 -11.13 28.63
C THR A 286 14.16 -10.28 29.89
N GLU A 287 14.73 -9.09 29.83
CA GLU A 287 14.73 -8.09 30.90
C GLU A 287 14.02 -6.82 30.41
N SER A 288 13.07 -6.33 31.21
CA SER A 288 12.43 -5.04 31.01
C SER A 288 12.66 -4.19 32.25
N LYS A 289 13.41 -3.10 32.11
CA LYS A 289 13.66 -2.13 33.18
C LYS A 289 12.65 -1.01 33.14
N ASP A 290 12.29 -0.48 34.31
CA ASP A 290 11.38 0.67 34.46
C ASP A 290 10.04 0.48 33.74
N PHE A 291 9.53 -0.76 33.75
CA PHE A 291 8.26 -1.10 33.16
C PHE A 291 7.12 -0.47 33.98
N GLN A 292 6.46 0.52 33.40
CA GLN A 292 5.31 1.17 34.00
C GLN A 292 4.04 0.36 33.73
N LEU A 293 3.42 -0.15 34.79
CA LEU A 293 2.21 -0.94 34.74
C LEU A 293 1.05 -0.20 35.41
N ASP A 294 0.02 0.16 34.64
CA ASP A 294 -1.30 0.52 35.19
C ASP A 294 -2.10 -0.77 35.40
N THR A 295 -2.43 -1.07 36.66
CA THR A 295 -3.10 -2.32 37.03
C THR A 295 -4.51 -2.46 36.48
N GLU A 296 -5.17 -1.36 36.10
CA GLU A 296 -6.48 -1.42 35.44
C GLU A 296 -6.40 -1.69 33.93
N GLU A 297 -5.22 -1.51 33.32
CA GLU A 297 -4.98 -1.74 31.88
C GLU A 297 -4.16 -3.03 31.64
N ALA A 298 -4.24 -3.98 32.58
CA ALA A 298 -3.48 -5.22 32.59
C ALA A 298 -3.92 -6.26 31.53
N GLY A 299 -4.78 -5.91 30.57
CA GLY A 299 -5.29 -6.84 29.55
C GLY A 299 -4.22 -7.43 28.63
N ASN A 300 -3.07 -6.77 28.49
CA ASN A 300 -1.93 -7.25 27.70
C ASN A 300 -0.96 -8.15 28.48
N LEU A 301 -1.18 -8.35 29.78
CA LEU A 301 -0.33 -9.20 30.61
C LEU A 301 -0.78 -10.66 30.59
N PRO A 302 0.14 -11.62 30.82
CA PRO A 302 -0.23 -13.01 30.98
C PRO A 302 -1.26 -13.19 32.11
N PRO A 303 -2.29 -14.03 31.92
CA PRO A 303 -3.26 -14.33 32.98
C PRO A 303 -2.55 -14.79 34.25
N GLY A 304 -2.94 -14.25 35.41
CA GLY A 304 -2.32 -14.56 36.70
C GLY A 304 -1.05 -13.74 37.03
N PHE A 305 -0.51 -12.95 36.09
CA PHE A 305 0.61 -12.04 36.39
C PHE A 305 0.22 -10.98 37.41
N LEU A 306 -0.92 -10.31 37.20
CA LEU A 306 -1.40 -9.28 38.10
C LEU A 306 -1.66 -9.84 39.50
N ASP A 307 -2.39 -10.97 39.60
CA ASP A 307 -2.69 -11.63 40.88
C ASP A 307 -1.42 -12.03 41.65
N SER A 308 -0.37 -12.39 40.92
CA SER A 308 0.91 -12.77 41.51
C SER A 308 1.68 -11.58 42.08
N ILE A 309 1.49 -10.35 41.59
CA ILE A 309 2.18 -9.15 42.08
C ILE A 309 1.34 -8.30 43.04
N VAL A 310 0.02 -8.52 43.12
CA VAL A 310 -0.85 -7.82 44.09
C VAL A 310 -0.29 -7.98 45.50
N GLY A 311 -0.25 -6.88 46.24
CA GLY A 311 0.30 -6.80 47.59
C GLY A 311 1.82 -6.60 47.68
N ILE A 312 2.57 -6.63 46.57
CA ILE A 312 4.02 -6.36 46.59
C ILE A 312 4.29 -4.94 47.10
N GLN A 313 5.31 -4.79 47.94
CA GLN A 313 5.72 -3.48 48.47
C GLN A 313 6.83 -2.83 47.63
N PRO A 314 7.00 -1.50 47.67
CA PRO A 314 8.14 -0.84 47.04
C PRO A 314 9.47 -1.39 47.59
N GLY A 315 10.38 -1.74 46.69
CA GLY A 315 11.67 -2.37 46.98
C GLY A 315 11.63 -3.91 47.08
N GLU A 316 10.45 -4.52 47.16
CA GLU A 316 10.30 -5.97 47.27
C GLU A 316 10.51 -6.66 45.92
N THR A 317 11.02 -7.89 45.97
CA THR A 317 11.21 -8.75 44.79
C THR A 317 10.42 -10.03 44.99
N LYS A 318 9.63 -10.39 43.99
CA LYS A 318 8.77 -11.57 44.01
C LYS A 318 8.99 -12.39 42.75
N SER A 319 9.10 -13.71 42.92
CA SER A 319 9.30 -14.64 41.83
C SER A 319 8.16 -15.65 41.79
N PHE A 320 7.58 -15.88 40.62
CA PHE A 320 6.47 -16.81 40.42
C PHE A 320 6.49 -17.43 39.02
N PRO A 321 6.10 -18.70 38.87
CA PRO A 321 5.98 -19.34 37.57
C PRO A 321 4.63 -19.00 36.92
N LEU A 322 4.63 -18.73 35.62
CA LEU A 322 3.43 -18.56 34.81
C LEU A 322 3.59 -19.26 33.47
N VAL A 323 2.45 -19.66 32.90
CA VAL A 323 2.38 -20.22 31.56
C VAL A 323 1.74 -19.18 30.65
N PHE A 324 2.34 -18.96 29.49
CA PHE A 324 1.78 -18.06 28.51
C PHE A 324 0.57 -18.70 27.80
N PRO A 325 -0.49 -17.94 27.50
CA PRO A 325 -1.66 -18.47 26.85
C PRO A 325 -1.37 -18.87 25.40
N GLU A 326 -2.07 -19.88 24.89
CA GLU A 326 -1.99 -20.33 23.49
C GLU A 326 -2.40 -19.23 22.49
N SER A 327 -3.21 -18.26 22.91
CA SER A 327 -3.68 -17.14 22.09
C SER A 327 -2.64 -16.04 21.84
N ARG A 328 -1.39 -16.22 22.29
CA ARG A 328 -0.35 -15.19 22.17
C ARG A 328 0.07 -14.96 20.72
N LYS A 329 0.35 -13.72 20.32
CA LYS A 329 0.77 -13.40 18.93
C LYS A 329 2.14 -13.99 18.56
N GLN A 330 3.04 -14.11 19.52
CA GLN A 330 4.38 -14.65 19.34
C GLN A 330 4.35 -16.18 19.46
N GLU A 331 4.56 -16.88 18.34
CA GLU A 331 4.45 -18.34 18.25
C GLU A 331 5.38 -19.06 19.24
N ASN A 332 6.62 -18.57 19.36
CA ASN A 332 7.65 -19.12 20.24
C ASN A 332 7.37 -18.98 21.74
N LEU A 333 6.30 -18.27 22.11
CA LEU A 333 5.90 -18.05 23.49
C LEU A 333 4.50 -18.60 23.79
N ARG A 334 3.85 -19.29 22.87
CA ARG A 334 2.55 -19.95 23.11
C ARG A 334 2.75 -21.19 23.95
N GLY A 335 1.99 -21.34 25.04
CA GLY A 335 2.05 -22.51 25.93
C GLY A 335 3.34 -22.66 26.75
N ALA A 336 4.35 -21.82 26.50
CA ALA A 336 5.65 -21.93 27.15
C ALA A 336 5.60 -21.48 28.62
N GLY A 337 6.24 -22.26 29.49
CA GLY A 337 6.38 -21.96 30.92
C GLY A 337 7.53 -21.00 31.19
N ALA A 338 7.26 -19.93 31.92
CA ALA A 338 8.25 -18.92 32.27
C ALA A 338 8.25 -18.61 33.77
N GLN A 339 9.44 -18.47 34.33
CA GLN A 339 9.68 -18.00 35.68
C GLN A 339 9.87 -16.49 35.61
N PHE A 340 8.91 -15.76 36.20
CA PHE A 340 8.98 -14.31 36.34
C PHE A 340 9.66 -13.96 37.65
N THR A 341 10.54 -12.97 37.61
CA THR A 341 11.09 -12.29 38.78
C THR A 341 10.81 -10.81 38.61
N VAL A 342 9.96 -10.28 39.48
CA VAL A 342 9.48 -8.90 39.43
C VAL A 342 10.01 -8.16 40.65
N LYS A 343 10.70 -7.06 40.42
CA LYS A 343 11.10 -6.14 41.49
C LYS A 343 10.28 -4.87 41.39
N CYS A 344 9.55 -4.54 42.46
CA CYS A 344 8.81 -3.29 42.52
C CYS A 344 9.77 -2.16 42.91
N LYS A 345 9.94 -1.15 42.04
CA LYS A 345 10.71 0.04 42.37
C LYS A 345 9.87 1.04 43.12
N GLU A 346 8.77 1.45 42.51
CA GLU A 346 7.91 2.52 43.00
C GLU A 346 6.44 2.17 42.76
N LEU A 347 5.59 2.60 43.69
CA LEU A 347 4.14 2.49 43.57
C LEU A 347 3.55 3.88 43.59
N PHE A 348 2.54 4.08 42.75
CA PHE A 348 1.78 5.31 42.66
C PHE A 348 0.29 5.01 42.71
N TYR A 349 -0.48 5.83 43.40
CA TYR A 349 -1.92 5.91 43.22
C TYR A 349 -2.26 7.14 42.37
N ARG A 350 -3.36 7.06 41.64
CA ARG A 350 -3.81 8.14 40.76
C ARG A 350 -4.84 8.99 41.48
N ASP A 351 -4.46 10.22 41.80
CA ASP A 351 -5.34 11.22 42.41
C ASP A 351 -6.16 11.89 41.29
N LEU A 352 -7.39 11.41 41.13
CA LEU A 352 -8.31 11.84 40.08
C LEU A 352 -9.14 13.04 40.55
N PRO A 353 -9.29 14.09 39.73
CA PRO A 353 -10.23 15.16 40.03
C PRO A 353 -11.67 14.64 40.03
N ALA A 354 -12.53 15.27 40.84
CA ALA A 354 -13.96 14.96 40.86
C ALA A 354 -14.56 15.09 39.46
N LEU A 355 -15.38 14.11 39.09
CA LEU A 355 -16.06 14.05 37.81
C LEU A 355 -17.28 14.97 37.84
N ASP A 356 -17.03 16.27 37.72
CA ASP A 356 -18.03 17.35 37.70
C ASP A 356 -17.99 18.12 36.37
N ASP A 357 -18.97 19.00 36.11
CA ASP A 357 -19.09 19.77 34.85
C ASP A 357 -17.83 20.61 34.51
N SER A 358 -17.10 21.09 35.52
CA SER A 358 -15.83 21.81 35.31
C SER A 358 -14.71 20.96 34.69
N LEU A 359 -14.84 19.64 34.74
CA LEU A 359 -13.93 18.69 34.13
C LEU A 359 -14.28 18.40 32.67
N ALA A 360 -15.55 18.57 32.29
CA ALA A 360 -16.01 18.33 30.92
C ALA A 360 -15.24 19.19 29.91
N GLU A 361 -15.05 20.48 30.23
CA GLU A 361 -14.30 21.43 29.40
C GLU A 361 -12.81 21.07 29.30
N LYS A 362 -12.24 20.48 30.36
CA LYS A 362 -10.84 20.03 30.37
C LYS A 362 -10.62 18.76 29.55
N ILE A 363 -11.61 17.87 29.51
CA ILE A 363 -11.56 16.62 28.74
C ILE A 363 -11.82 16.89 27.26
N LEU A 364 -12.82 17.70 26.94
CA LEU A 364 -13.17 18.08 25.57
C LEU A 364 -13.46 19.59 25.52
N PRO A 365 -12.55 20.39 24.94
CA PRO A 365 -12.74 21.84 24.82
C PRO A 365 -14.06 22.15 24.09
N GLY A 366 -14.91 22.97 24.72
CA GLY A 366 -16.23 23.36 24.18
C GLY A 366 -17.43 22.62 24.77
N CYS A 367 -17.22 21.62 25.63
CA CYS A 367 -18.30 20.98 26.40
C CYS A 367 -18.42 21.62 27.79
N GLY A 368 -19.58 22.20 28.11
CA GLY A 368 -19.82 22.86 29.40
C GLY A 368 -20.40 21.96 30.49
N ALA A 369 -20.88 20.76 30.10
CA ALA A 369 -21.51 19.81 31.00
C ALA A 369 -21.05 18.38 30.71
N LEU A 370 -21.08 17.50 31.71
CA LEU A 370 -20.71 16.08 31.55
C LEU A 370 -21.63 15.32 30.60
N SER A 371 -22.92 15.67 30.55
CA SER A 371 -23.87 15.09 29.60
C SER A 371 -23.47 15.38 28.15
N GLN A 372 -23.09 16.63 27.86
CA GLN A 372 -22.63 17.06 26.53
C GLN A 372 -21.33 16.36 26.13
N LEU A 373 -20.41 16.17 27.09
CA LEU A 373 -19.19 15.40 26.88
C LEU A 373 -19.54 13.95 26.48
N ARG A 374 -20.41 13.29 27.26
CA ARG A 374 -20.79 11.90 27.02
C ARG A 374 -21.48 11.73 25.67
N GLU A 375 -22.40 12.63 25.32
CA GLU A 375 -23.08 12.61 24.03
C GLU A 375 -22.12 12.81 22.86
N SER A 376 -21.19 13.76 22.95
CA SER A 376 -20.20 14.03 21.89
C SER A 376 -19.23 12.85 21.68
N VAL A 377 -18.79 12.22 22.78
CA VAL A 377 -17.92 11.03 22.70
C VAL A 377 -18.72 9.82 22.17
N LEU A 378 -19.96 9.63 22.62
CA LEU A 378 -20.84 8.57 22.15
C LEU A 378 -21.10 8.68 20.65
N GLN A 379 -21.42 9.88 20.15
CA GLN A 379 -21.63 10.10 18.72
C GLN A 379 -20.39 9.72 17.91
N ARG A 380 -19.20 10.10 18.38
CA ARG A 380 -17.94 9.71 17.73
C ARG A 380 -17.72 8.20 17.77
N CYS A 381 -18.01 7.54 18.89
CA CYS A 381 -17.90 6.09 18.98
C CYS A 381 -18.90 5.37 18.07
N GLN A 382 -20.12 5.90 17.91
CA GLN A 382 -21.12 5.39 16.98
C GLN A 382 -20.67 5.55 15.53
N GLU A 383 -20.06 6.68 15.15
CA GLU A 383 -19.48 6.87 13.81
C GLU A 383 -18.38 5.84 13.52
N VAL A 384 -17.53 5.55 14.51
CA VAL A 384 -16.48 4.52 14.39
C VAL A 384 -17.07 3.12 14.29
N GLU A 385 -18.05 2.77 15.13
CA GLU A 385 -18.74 1.47 15.09
C GLU A 385 -19.46 1.26 13.75
N HIS A 386 -20.15 2.29 13.25
CA HIS A 386 -20.80 2.26 11.95
C HIS A 386 -19.79 2.03 10.82
N THR A 387 -18.70 2.79 10.80
CA THR A 387 -17.64 2.64 9.79
C THR A 387 -17.02 1.25 9.83
N ALA A 388 -16.76 0.71 11.03
CA ALA A 388 -16.22 -0.63 11.19
C ALA A 388 -17.22 -1.71 10.71
N THR A 389 -18.51 -1.52 10.98
CA THR A 389 -19.58 -2.42 10.54
C THR A 389 -19.74 -2.41 9.02
N ASP A 390 -19.71 -1.23 8.39
CA ASP A 390 -19.75 -1.09 6.93
C ASP A 390 -18.55 -1.79 6.30
N GLN A 391 -17.34 -1.56 6.84
CA GLN A 391 -16.13 -2.21 6.35
C GLN A 391 -16.22 -3.74 6.49
N ALA A 392 -16.66 -4.26 7.63
CA ALA A 392 -16.85 -5.70 7.84
C ALA A 392 -17.88 -6.28 6.86
N THR A 393 -18.97 -5.55 6.61
CA THR A 393 -20.01 -5.92 5.65
C THR A 393 -19.44 -5.99 4.23
N ASP A 394 -18.70 -4.96 3.81
CA ASP A 394 -18.11 -4.88 2.48
C ASP A 394 -17.09 -5.99 2.26
N ASN A 395 -16.25 -6.26 3.25
CA ASN A 395 -15.30 -7.38 3.19
C ASN A 395 -16.04 -8.72 3.04
N ALA A 396 -17.12 -8.92 3.79
CA ALA A 396 -17.93 -10.14 3.67
C ALA A 396 -18.61 -10.26 2.30
N ILE A 397 -19.08 -9.16 1.72
CA ILE A 397 -19.58 -9.10 0.34
C ILE A 397 -18.49 -9.51 -0.65
N LEU A 398 -17.34 -8.84 -0.61
CA LEU A 398 -16.22 -9.09 -1.52
C LEU A 398 -15.69 -10.52 -1.44
N ASP A 399 -15.62 -11.09 -0.23
CA ASP A 399 -15.21 -12.47 -0.01
C ASP A 399 -16.20 -13.48 -0.62
N GLN A 400 -17.50 -13.17 -0.58
CA GLN A 400 -18.51 -13.99 -1.25
C GLN A 400 -18.42 -13.86 -2.77
N LEU A 401 -18.23 -12.64 -3.30
CA LEU A 401 -18.04 -12.43 -4.74
C LEU A 401 -16.84 -13.22 -5.27
N CYS A 402 -15.71 -13.19 -4.55
CA CYS A 402 -14.49 -13.91 -4.92
C CYS A 402 -14.71 -15.42 -5.10
N LYS A 403 -15.58 -16.02 -4.28
CA LYS A 403 -15.93 -17.46 -4.35
C LYS A 403 -16.84 -17.81 -5.53
N MET A 404 -17.57 -16.84 -6.07
CA MET A 404 -18.53 -17.04 -7.15
C MET A 404 -17.92 -16.85 -8.54
N ILE A 405 -16.69 -16.31 -8.63
CA ILE A 405 -16.05 -16.02 -9.91
C ILE A 405 -14.87 -16.93 -10.22
N GLU A 406 -14.78 -17.29 -11.50
CA GLU A 406 -13.64 -17.95 -12.10
C GLU A 406 -13.01 -17.02 -13.13
N VAL A 407 -11.72 -16.75 -12.98
CA VAL A 407 -10.99 -15.76 -13.78
C VAL A 407 -9.58 -16.27 -14.03
N ASP A 408 -9.14 -16.19 -15.29
CA ASP A 408 -7.78 -16.48 -15.71
C ASP A 408 -6.91 -15.23 -15.55
N ILE A 409 -6.20 -15.10 -14.42
CA ILE A 409 -5.42 -13.90 -14.12
C ILE A 409 -4.07 -13.92 -14.87
N PRO A 410 -3.74 -12.89 -15.67
CA PRO A 410 -2.44 -12.77 -16.30
C PRO A 410 -1.36 -12.37 -15.30
N GLN A 411 -0.12 -12.81 -15.56
CA GLN A 411 1.02 -12.55 -14.66
C GLN A 411 1.33 -11.05 -14.50
N SER A 412 1.19 -10.25 -15.57
CA SER A 412 1.41 -8.80 -15.49
C SER A 412 0.49 -8.14 -14.45
N LEU A 413 -0.81 -8.44 -14.52
CA LEU A 413 -1.80 -7.94 -13.56
C LEU A 413 -1.51 -8.42 -12.13
N PHE A 414 -1.12 -9.69 -11.99
CA PHE A 414 -0.72 -10.24 -10.69
C PHE A 414 0.46 -9.49 -10.08
N GLU A 415 1.52 -9.27 -10.86
CA GLU A 415 2.71 -8.57 -10.37
C GLU A 415 2.46 -7.09 -10.11
N GLU A 416 1.65 -6.44 -10.93
CA GLU A 416 1.25 -5.05 -10.74
C GLU A 416 0.48 -4.90 -9.41
N GLN A 417 -0.59 -5.68 -9.22
CA GLN A 417 -1.37 -5.63 -7.98
C GLN A 417 -0.52 -5.95 -6.76
N GLY A 418 0.33 -6.97 -6.85
CA GLY A 418 1.20 -7.35 -5.75
C GLY A 418 2.24 -6.27 -5.42
N ARG A 419 2.77 -5.56 -6.42
CA ARG A 419 3.65 -4.39 -6.20
C ARG A 419 2.91 -3.23 -5.55
N GLN A 420 1.65 -2.98 -5.92
CA GLN A 420 0.82 -1.95 -5.28
C GLN A 420 0.57 -2.27 -3.80
N LEU A 421 0.16 -3.51 -3.48
CA LEU A 421 -0.06 -3.97 -2.10
C LEU A 421 1.23 -3.92 -1.28
N TYR A 422 2.36 -4.32 -1.88
CA TYR A 422 3.65 -4.23 -1.21
C TYR A 422 4.05 -2.77 -0.93
N GLY A 423 3.83 -1.87 -1.89
CA GLY A 423 4.04 -0.44 -1.70
C GLY A 423 3.22 0.12 -0.53
N ALA A 424 1.94 -0.23 -0.44
CA ALA A 424 1.08 0.17 0.68
C ALA A 424 1.61 -0.36 2.04
N LYS A 425 2.06 -1.62 2.08
CA LYS A 425 2.67 -2.21 3.28
C LYS A 425 3.94 -1.48 3.71
N LEU A 426 4.82 -1.12 2.77
CA LEU A 426 6.04 -0.37 3.09
C LEU A 426 5.74 1.00 3.70
N LEU A 427 4.70 1.67 3.22
CA LEU A 427 4.26 2.95 3.75
C LEU A 427 3.72 2.84 5.17
N GLN A 428 2.95 1.80 5.45
CA GLN A 428 2.47 1.52 6.79
C GLN A 428 3.65 1.32 7.76
N ILE A 429 4.62 0.48 7.37
CA ILE A 429 5.82 0.24 8.18
C ILE A 429 6.60 1.55 8.41
N GLN A 430 6.73 2.39 7.39
CA GLN A 430 7.41 3.68 7.52
C GLN A 430 6.66 4.67 8.43
N ALA A 431 5.33 4.60 8.49
CA ALA A 431 4.52 5.42 9.39
C ALA A 431 4.66 4.97 10.85
N ASP A 432 4.69 3.65 11.08
CA ASP A 432 4.74 3.05 12.42
C ASP A 432 6.17 3.03 12.99
N MET A 433 7.18 2.92 12.13
CA MET A 433 8.58 2.76 12.53
C MET A 433 9.49 3.78 11.84
N LYS A 434 10.43 4.35 12.60
CA LYS A 434 11.55 5.11 12.05
C LYS A 434 12.59 4.14 11.46
N LEU A 435 12.38 3.72 10.22
CA LEU A 435 13.34 2.88 9.49
C LEU A 435 14.59 3.69 9.11
N THR A 436 15.76 3.04 9.16
CA THR A 436 16.99 3.59 8.55
C THR A 436 16.96 3.42 7.04
N GLU A 437 17.77 4.21 6.31
CA GLU A 437 17.88 4.11 4.85
C GLU A 437 18.30 2.71 4.39
N GLU A 438 19.19 2.04 5.13
CA GLU A 438 19.64 0.68 4.84
C GLU A 438 18.52 -0.37 4.99
N GLN A 439 17.68 -0.22 6.03
CA GLN A 439 16.52 -1.09 6.24
C GLN A 439 15.49 -0.90 5.13
N LEU A 440 15.21 0.35 4.74
CA LEU A 440 14.29 0.66 3.66
C LEU A 440 14.80 0.10 2.32
N ALA A 441 16.11 0.21 2.05
CA ALA A 441 16.73 -0.34 0.84
C ALA A 441 16.64 -1.87 0.80
N SER A 442 16.83 -2.55 1.94
CA SER A 442 16.66 -4.01 2.05
C SER A 442 15.23 -4.44 1.75
N LEU A 443 14.25 -3.76 2.36
CA LEU A 443 12.82 -4.01 2.14
C LEU A 443 12.38 -3.67 0.71
N SER A 444 13.01 -2.71 0.05
CA SER A 444 12.70 -2.33 -1.34
C SER A 444 13.46 -3.16 -2.39
N SER A 445 14.22 -4.18 -1.97
CA SER A 445 15.00 -5.01 -2.89
C SER A 445 14.09 -5.90 -3.76
N PRO A 446 14.46 -6.22 -5.01
CA PRO A 446 13.68 -7.11 -5.88
C PRO A 446 13.39 -8.47 -5.25
N ARG A 447 14.33 -8.97 -4.43
CA ARG A 447 14.16 -10.22 -3.68
C ARG A 447 13.01 -10.13 -2.67
N ALA A 448 12.97 -9.07 -1.87
CA ALA A 448 11.91 -8.87 -0.88
C ALA A 448 10.53 -8.72 -1.54
N VAL A 449 10.47 -8.02 -2.67
CA VAL A 449 9.24 -7.91 -3.48
C VAL A 449 8.79 -9.29 -3.95
N ASN A 450 9.67 -10.09 -4.55
CA ASN A 450 9.31 -11.42 -5.06
C ASN A 450 8.87 -12.38 -3.95
N GLU A 451 9.53 -12.36 -2.79
CA GLU A 451 9.14 -13.15 -1.62
C GLU A 451 7.74 -12.75 -1.11
N PHE A 452 7.41 -11.45 -1.13
CA PHE A 452 6.06 -10.98 -0.84
C PHE A 452 5.04 -11.47 -1.87
N LEU A 453 5.36 -11.40 -3.16
CA LEU A 453 4.48 -11.88 -4.24
C LEU A 453 4.17 -13.38 -4.10
N GLU A 454 5.18 -14.19 -3.75
CA GLU A 454 5.01 -15.63 -3.53
C GLU A 454 4.20 -15.93 -2.27
N SER A 455 4.57 -15.32 -1.14
CA SER A 455 3.90 -15.56 0.15
C SER A 455 2.47 -15.03 0.21
N GLN A 456 2.15 -13.98 -0.54
CA GLN A 456 0.81 -13.37 -0.59
C GLN A 456 0.05 -13.71 -1.88
N ARG A 457 0.45 -14.75 -2.61
CA ARG A 457 -0.16 -15.11 -3.89
C ARG A 457 -1.67 -15.26 -3.83
N GLU A 458 -2.19 -15.94 -2.81
CA GLU A 458 -3.63 -16.14 -2.63
C GLU A 458 -4.36 -14.82 -2.33
N ASN A 459 -3.82 -13.99 -1.44
CA ASN A 459 -4.38 -12.67 -1.12
C ASN A 459 -4.41 -11.78 -2.38
N ILE A 460 -3.29 -11.66 -3.09
CA ILE A 460 -3.20 -10.88 -4.33
C ILE A 460 -4.23 -11.38 -5.36
N THR A 461 -4.35 -12.71 -5.53
CA THR A 461 -5.33 -13.33 -6.42
C THR A 461 -6.76 -12.96 -6.02
N ASN A 462 -7.08 -12.99 -4.73
CA ASN A 462 -8.40 -12.66 -4.22
C ASN A 462 -8.72 -11.18 -4.42
N VAL A 463 -7.77 -10.27 -4.18
CA VAL A 463 -7.94 -8.84 -4.43
C VAL A 463 -8.20 -8.56 -5.91
N ILE A 464 -7.45 -9.19 -6.82
CA ILE A 464 -7.69 -9.05 -8.27
C ILE A 464 -9.09 -9.55 -8.64
N LYS A 465 -9.48 -10.72 -8.13
CA LYS A 465 -10.83 -11.26 -8.33
C LYS A 465 -11.91 -10.30 -7.84
N GLN A 466 -11.78 -9.80 -6.62
CA GLN A 466 -12.70 -8.82 -6.04
C GLN A 466 -12.82 -7.58 -6.93
N ASN A 467 -11.68 -7.04 -7.39
CA ASN A 467 -11.69 -5.85 -8.24
C ASN A 467 -12.39 -6.08 -9.58
N LEU A 468 -12.09 -7.21 -10.23
CA LEU A 468 -12.72 -7.59 -11.49
C LEU A 468 -14.20 -7.88 -11.35
N ALA A 469 -14.61 -8.54 -10.26
CA ALA A 469 -16.02 -8.79 -9.96
C ALA A 469 -16.81 -7.49 -9.81
N VAL A 470 -16.25 -6.53 -9.06
CA VAL A 470 -16.84 -5.22 -8.84
C VAL A 470 -16.96 -4.43 -10.15
N ALA A 471 -15.89 -4.39 -10.95
CA ALA A 471 -15.89 -3.72 -12.25
C ALA A 471 -16.91 -4.34 -13.23
N ASP A 472 -17.04 -5.67 -13.23
CA ASP A 472 -18.01 -6.36 -14.08
C ASP A 472 -19.46 -6.10 -13.62
N ILE A 473 -19.74 -6.04 -12.31
CA ILE A 473 -21.06 -5.66 -11.78
C ILE A 473 -21.39 -4.21 -12.15
N PHE A 474 -20.44 -3.28 -12.01
CA PHE A 474 -20.62 -1.88 -12.40
C PHE A 474 -21.08 -1.77 -13.87
N LYS A 475 -20.41 -2.50 -14.77
CA LYS A 475 -20.76 -2.58 -16.20
C LYS A 475 -22.13 -3.23 -16.43
N ARG A 476 -22.44 -4.36 -15.78
CA ARG A 476 -23.70 -5.11 -15.97
C ARG A 476 -24.94 -4.36 -15.48
N GLU A 477 -24.85 -3.73 -14.32
CA GLU A 477 -25.98 -2.97 -13.73
C GLU A 477 -26.05 -1.53 -14.25
N ASN A 478 -25.12 -1.13 -15.14
CA ASN A 478 -25.03 0.22 -15.73
C ASN A 478 -25.00 1.33 -14.69
N LEU A 479 -24.27 1.10 -13.59
CA LEU A 479 -24.07 2.11 -12.56
C LEU A 479 -23.32 3.32 -13.14
N GLN A 480 -23.55 4.50 -12.56
CA GLN A 480 -22.99 5.75 -13.07
C GLN A 480 -22.33 6.52 -11.93
N CYS A 481 -21.12 7.00 -12.17
CA CYS A 481 -20.44 7.96 -11.31
C CYS A 481 -20.66 9.36 -11.88
N SER A 482 -21.01 10.31 -11.02
CA SER A 482 -21.20 11.68 -11.49
C SER A 482 -19.85 12.33 -11.82
N THR A 483 -19.78 13.08 -12.93
CA THR A 483 -18.53 13.74 -13.31
C THR A 483 -18.07 14.76 -12.27
N GLU A 484 -19.01 15.41 -11.58
CA GLU A 484 -18.71 16.38 -10.51
C GLU A 484 -18.02 15.72 -9.31
N GLU A 485 -18.45 14.52 -8.93
CA GLU A 485 -17.86 13.74 -7.84
C GLU A 485 -16.43 13.30 -8.18
N ILE A 486 -16.20 12.81 -9.41
CA ILE A 486 -14.86 12.44 -9.88
C ILE A 486 -13.94 13.66 -9.87
N VAL A 487 -14.37 14.80 -10.42
CA VAL A 487 -13.54 16.02 -10.46
C VAL A 487 -13.19 16.49 -9.07
N LYS A 488 -14.17 16.52 -8.15
CA LYS A 488 -13.95 16.96 -6.77
C LYS A 488 -12.95 16.06 -6.05
N GLU A 489 -13.10 14.74 -6.15
CA GLU A 489 -12.20 13.79 -5.47
C GLU A 489 -10.78 13.81 -6.06
N VAL A 490 -10.64 14.04 -7.37
CA VAL A 490 -9.35 14.27 -8.02
C VAL A 490 -8.70 15.56 -7.51
N GLU A 491 -9.45 16.66 -7.38
CA GLU A 491 -8.95 17.92 -6.84
C GLU A 491 -8.47 17.76 -5.39
N ASP A 492 -9.25 17.08 -4.56
CA ASP A 492 -8.91 16.79 -3.16
C ASP A 492 -7.64 15.93 -3.08
N SER A 493 -7.54 14.89 -3.90
CA SER A 493 -6.34 14.03 -4.00
C SER A 493 -5.09 14.84 -4.42
N ILE A 494 -5.20 15.67 -5.47
CA ILE A 494 -4.09 16.50 -5.95
C ILE A 494 -3.67 17.53 -4.89
N ALA A 495 -4.61 18.08 -4.12
CA ALA A 495 -4.31 19.00 -3.03
C ALA A 495 -3.46 18.34 -1.94
N GLU A 496 -3.69 17.06 -1.64
CA GLU A 496 -2.86 16.28 -0.72
C GLU A 496 -1.44 16.05 -1.24
N PHE A 497 -1.29 15.64 -2.52
CA PHE A 497 0.03 15.47 -3.14
C PHE A 497 0.85 16.77 -3.11
N LYS A 498 0.21 17.91 -3.43
CA LYS A 498 0.83 19.24 -3.35
C LYS A 498 1.27 19.59 -1.94
N ARG A 499 0.44 19.30 -0.94
CA ARG A 499 0.76 19.54 0.49
C ARG A 499 1.98 18.76 0.94
N ASN A 500 2.17 17.55 0.40
CA ASN A 500 3.28 16.66 0.74
C ASN A 500 4.53 16.84 -0.15
N LYS A 501 4.50 17.78 -1.11
CA LYS A 501 5.58 18.05 -2.09
C LYS A 501 5.99 16.80 -2.89
N GLN A 502 5.01 16.00 -3.27
CA GLN A 502 5.20 14.79 -4.08
C GLN A 502 4.97 15.11 -5.56
N GLU A 503 5.67 14.38 -6.42
CA GLU A 503 5.38 14.35 -7.86
C GLU A 503 4.09 13.53 -8.09
N TYR A 504 3.27 13.95 -9.04
CA TYR A 504 2.02 13.30 -9.37
C TYR A 504 1.72 13.39 -10.87
N GLU A 505 0.98 12.40 -11.35
CA GLU A 505 0.45 12.34 -12.72
C GLU A 505 -1.07 12.43 -12.63
N GLU A 506 -1.65 13.49 -13.18
CA GLU A 506 -3.09 13.78 -13.05
C GLU A 506 -3.97 12.69 -13.68
N GLU A 507 -3.58 12.17 -14.86
CA GLU A 507 -4.31 11.10 -15.54
C GLU A 507 -4.36 9.81 -14.69
N ARG A 508 -3.23 9.45 -14.07
CA ARG A 508 -3.16 8.27 -13.22
C ARG A 508 -3.97 8.42 -11.93
N ILE A 509 -3.97 9.62 -11.32
CA ILE A 509 -4.84 9.91 -10.17
C ILE A 509 -6.30 9.80 -10.56
N ARG A 510 -6.67 10.33 -11.73
CA ARG A 510 -8.04 10.27 -12.23
C ARG A 510 -8.51 8.83 -12.43
N ASP A 511 -7.70 7.99 -13.06
CA ASP A 511 -8.01 6.56 -13.25
C ASP A 511 -8.22 5.86 -11.90
N GLN A 512 -7.35 6.11 -10.91
CA GLN A 512 -7.46 5.53 -9.56
C GLN A 512 -8.72 6.00 -8.82
N VAL A 513 -9.00 7.30 -8.85
CA VAL A 513 -10.20 7.88 -8.20
C VAL A 513 -11.46 7.30 -8.84
N GLN A 514 -11.48 7.14 -10.16
CA GLN A 514 -12.59 6.53 -10.86
C GLN A 514 -12.82 5.08 -10.39
N GLU A 515 -11.78 4.25 -10.33
CA GLU A 515 -11.88 2.86 -9.86
C GLU A 515 -12.42 2.76 -8.42
N ILE A 516 -11.95 3.64 -7.53
CA ILE A 516 -12.43 3.72 -6.13
C ILE A 516 -13.92 4.06 -6.07
N LEU A 517 -14.36 5.09 -6.82
CA LEU A 517 -15.75 5.54 -6.83
C LEU A 517 -16.68 4.50 -7.45
N GLU A 518 -16.26 3.87 -8.54
CA GLU A 518 -17.00 2.75 -9.16
C GLU A 518 -17.20 1.62 -8.15
N GLY A 519 -16.13 1.25 -7.42
CA GLY A 519 -16.22 0.21 -6.39
C GLY A 519 -17.11 0.57 -5.22
N ALA A 520 -17.02 1.81 -4.73
CA ALA A 520 -17.90 2.31 -3.67
C ALA A 520 -19.38 2.25 -4.08
N LYS A 521 -19.71 2.60 -5.33
CA LYS A 521 -21.07 2.54 -5.86
C LYS A 521 -21.61 1.12 -5.98
N VAL A 522 -20.77 0.18 -6.40
CA VAL A 522 -21.15 -1.24 -6.47
C VAL A 522 -21.41 -1.81 -5.08
N LEU A 523 -20.54 -1.50 -4.10
CA LEU A 523 -20.73 -1.96 -2.73
C LEU A 523 -21.99 -1.36 -2.10
N GLU A 524 -22.26 -0.07 -2.33
CA GLU A 524 -23.50 0.59 -1.93
C GLU A 524 -24.72 -0.13 -2.52
N TRP A 525 -24.72 -0.39 -3.83
CA TRP A 525 -25.78 -1.12 -4.50
C TRP A 525 -25.96 -2.55 -3.96
N LEU A 526 -24.86 -3.27 -3.72
CA LEU A 526 -24.90 -4.63 -3.18
C LEU A 526 -25.44 -4.67 -1.75
N ARG A 527 -25.11 -3.70 -0.90
CA ARG A 527 -25.69 -3.60 0.46
C ARG A 527 -27.20 -3.44 0.43
N GLU A 528 -27.73 -2.67 -0.52
CA GLU A 528 -29.18 -2.47 -0.67
C GLU A 528 -29.91 -3.68 -1.26
N HIS A 529 -29.23 -4.49 -2.07
CA HIS A 529 -29.83 -5.60 -2.83
C HIS A 529 -29.48 -6.99 -2.28
N SER A 530 -28.74 -7.09 -1.18
CA SER A 530 -28.34 -8.35 -0.54
C SER A 530 -29.07 -8.60 0.78
N ASP A 531 -29.26 -9.88 1.12
CA ASP A 531 -29.79 -10.31 2.42
C ASP A 531 -28.63 -10.43 3.41
N ILE A 532 -28.40 -9.37 4.18
CA ILE A 532 -27.31 -9.26 5.15
C ILE A 532 -27.85 -9.53 6.56
N GLN A 533 -27.32 -10.57 7.19
CA GLN A 533 -27.64 -10.95 8.56
C GLN A 533 -26.47 -10.62 9.48
N TYR A 534 -26.72 -9.75 10.45
CA TYR A 534 -25.75 -9.40 11.48
C TYR A 534 -25.88 -10.36 12.66
N VAL A 535 -24.81 -11.12 12.91
CA VAL A 535 -24.70 -12.00 14.08
C VAL A 535 -23.82 -11.27 15.11
N ARG A 536 -24.34 -11.13 16.32
CA ARG A 536 -23.70 -10.47 17.45
C ARG A 536 -23.33 -11.48 18.52
#